data_AF-Q20YK4-F1
#
_entry.id   AF-Q20YK4-F1
#
_cell.length_a   1.000
_cell.length_b   1.000
_cell.length_c   1.000
_cell.angle_alpha   90.00
_cell.angle_beta   90.00
_cell.angle_gamma   90.00
#
_symmetry.space_group_name_H-M   'P 1'
#
loop_
_entity.id
_entity.type
_entity.pdbx_description
1 polymer ?
#
loop_
_entity_poly.entity_id
_entity_poly.type
_entity_poly.pdbx_seq_one_letter_code
_entity_poly.pdbx_strand_id
1 'polypeptide(L)'
;MEPKHTTSNEAFKGFTNANCPFMPCHPGVEREFNCLFCYCPLIAYECPGPYQVFTDRNGLKRKDCSACTLPHNGYRRSWNFIQRWLERPKIWDGHDQDPRRLKQPNTEADG
;
A
#
# COMPACT_ATOMS: atom_id res chain seq x y z
N MET A 1 0.55 -14.59 -14.56
CA MET A 1 1.70 -14.96 -13.69
C MET A 1 1.28 -16.17 -12.89
N GLU A 2 1.45 -17.35 -13.48
CA GLU A 2 1.30 -18.66 -12.85
C GLU A 2 2.42 -19.57 -13.40
N PRO A 3 2.94 -20.51 -12.60
CA PRO A 3 2.34 -20.94 -11.36
C PRO A 3 3.05 -20.44 -10.10
N LYS A 4 2.40 -19.56 -9.34
CA LYS A 4 2.81 -19.29 -7.95
C LYS A 4 2.58 -20.53 -7.08
N HIS A 5 1.78 -21.48 -7.57
CA HIS A 5 1.43 -22.74 -6.89
C HIS A 5 2.50 -23.85 -7.00
N THR A 6 3.57 -23.68 -7.78
CA THR A 6 4.60 -24.73 -7.94
C THR A 6 5.86 -24.52 -7.10
N THR A 7 5.97 -23.43 -6.35
CA THR A 7 7.14 -23.15 -5.49
C THR A 7 6.74 -22.98 -4.03
N SER A 8 7.56 -23.54 -3.13
CA SER A 8 7.47 -23.29 -1.68
C SER A 8 8.21 -22.02 -1.25
N ASN A 9 9.00 -21.41 -2.14
CA ASN A 9 9.73 -20.18 -1.85
C ASN A 9 8.79 -18.97 -1.89
N GLU A 10 8.54 -18.33 -0.74
CA GLU A 10 7.64 -17.16 -0.64
C GLU A 10 8.32 -15.81 -0.89
N ALA A 11 9.62 -15.76 -1.24
CA ALA A 11 10.36 -14.50 -1.43
C ALA A 11 9.76 -13.60 -2.55
N PHE A 12 8.97 -14.17 -3.47
CA PHE A 12 8.23 -13.38 -4.47
C PHE A 12 7.15 -12.48 -3.85
N LYS A 13 6.74 -12.72 -2.60
CA LYS A 13 5.70 -11.92 -1.91
C LYS A 13 6.25 -10.62 -1.36
N GLY A 14 7.55 -10.51 -1.12
CA GLY A 14 8.16 -9.31 -0.56
C GLY A 14 9.58 -9.51 -0.06
N PHE A 15 10.26 -8.39 0.14
CA PHE A 15 11.57 -8.30 0.78
C PHE A 15 11.69 -6.93 1.45
N THR A 16 12.58 -6.83 2.45
CA THR A 16 13.01 -5.55 3.04
C THR A 16 14.43 -5.25 2.57
N ASN A 17 14.63 -4.11 1.91
CA ASN A 17 15.98 -3.59 1.66
C ASN A 17 16.51 -2.91 2.92
N ALA A 18 17.25 -3.64 3.75
CA ALA A 18 17.79 -3.12 5.02
C ALA A 18 18.78 -1.95 4.84
N ASN A 19 19.37 -1.78 3.64
CA ASN A 19 20.29 -0.68 3.33
C ASN A 19 19.58 0.57 2.76
N CYS A 20 18.25 0.59 2.73
CA CYS A 20 17.49 1.75 2.23
C CYS A 20 17.67 2.96 3.17
N PRO A 21 18.15 4.13 2.69
CA PRO A 21 18.36 5.30 3.54
C PRO A 21 17.07 5.97 4.00
N PHE A 22 15.93 5.57 3.43
CA PHE A 22 14.60 6.11 3.78
C PHE A 22 13.89 5.30 4.87
N MET A 23 14.51 4.24 5.42
CA MET A 23 13.90 3.41 6.45
C MET A 23 13.91 4.10 7.84
N PRO A 24 12.81 4.05 8.62
CA PRO A 24 11.48 3.56 8.27
C PRO A 24 10.76 4.51 7.30
N CYS A 25 10.32 3.99 6.14
CA CYS A 25 9.70 4.82 5.10
C CYS A 25 8.32 5.34 5.48
N HIS A 26 7.59 4.64 6.37
CA HIS A 26 6.29 5.04 6.88
C HIS A 26 6.22 4.87 8.40
N PRO A 27 5.63 5.84 9.14
CA PRO A 27 5.41 5.71 10.58
C PRO A 27 4.52 4.51 10.93
N GLY A 28 4.84 3.81 12.03
CA GLY A 28 4.03 2.72 12.56
C GLY A 28 4.11 1.38 11.84
N VAL A 29 5.05 1.23 10.88
CA VAL A 29 5.36 -0.06 10.25
C VAL A 29 6.63 -0.62 10.87
N GLU A 30 6.49 -1.60 11.75
CA GLU A 30 7.63 -2.28 12.38
C GLU A 30 7.89 -3.67 11.78
N ARG A 31 9.19 -4.03 11.72
CA ARG A 31 9.78 -5.33 11.37
C ARG A 31 9.85 -5.71 9.88
N GLU A 32 8.75 -5.70 9.13
CA GLU A 32 8.73 -6.25 7.76
C GLU A 32 8.15 -5.27 6.72
N PHE A 33 9.03 -4.49 6.08
CA PHE A 33 8.62 -3.56 5.02
C PHE A 33 8.64 -4.23 3.66
N ASN A 34 7.51 -4.27 2.95
CA ASN A 34 7.49 -4.83 1.60
C ASN A 34 7.99 -3.82 0.55
N CYS A 35 9.29 -3.87 0.22
CA CYS A 35 9.90 -2.96 -0.76
C CYS A 35 9.40 -3.18 -2.20
N LEU A 36 8.74 -4.29 -2.52
CA LEU A 36 8.07 -4.45 -3.82
C LEU A 36 7.01 -3.36 -4.06
N PHE A 37 6.47 -2.81 -2.99
CA PHE A 37 5.40 -1.81 -3.02
C PHE A 37 5.86 -0.45 -2.52
N CYS A 38 7.17 -0.16 -2.52
CA CYS A 38 7.71 1.19 -2.26
C CYS A 38 6.99 2.26 -3.08
N TYR A 39 6.61 1.92 -4.30
CA TYR A 39 5.60 2.64 -5.06
C TYR A 39 4.28 1.90 -4.95
N CYS A 40 3.21 2.62 -4.63
CA CYS A 40 1.89 2.02 -4.51
C CYS A 40 1.44 1.41 -5.85
N PRO A 41 1.28 0.08 -5.95
CA PRO A 41 0.83 -0.56 -7.20
C PRO A 41 -0.63 -0.22 -7.52
N LEU A 42 -1.36 0.39 -6.58
CA LEU A 42 -2.75 0.83 -6.73
C LEU A 42 -2.88 2.34 -7.01
N ILE A 43 -1.78 3.04 -7.34
CA ILE A 43 -1.79 4.51 -7.50
C ILE A 43 -2.79 5.00 -8.57
N ALA A 44 -2.99 4.21 -9.63
CA ALA A 44 -3.92 4.52 -10.73
C ALA A 44 -5.34 3.95 -10.53
N TYR A 45 -5.57 3.20 -9.46
CA TYR A 45 -6.82 2.46 -9.24
C TYR A 45 -7.55 2.96 -8.00
N GLU A 46 -8.87 2.82 -7.96
CA GLU A 46 -9.64 2.99 -6.72
C GLU A 46 -9.05 2.05 -5.66
N CYS A 47 -8.79 2.57 -4.47
CA CYS A 47 -8.21 1.79 -3.37
C CYS A 47 -8.73 2.31 -2.02
N PRO A 48 -8.62 1.54 -0.93
CA PRO A 48 -9.14 1.92 0.37
C PRO A 48 -8.07 2.64 1.21
N GLY A 49 -6.92 2.96 0.63
CA GLY A 49 -5.81 3.61 1.35
C GLY A 49 -6.15 5.04 1.74
N PRO A 50 -5.54 5.58 2.80
CA PRO A 50 -5.75 6.93 3.29
C PRO A 50 -5.03 7.98 2.41
N TYR A 51 -5.23 7.92 1.10
CA TYR A 51 -4.60 8.87 0.18
C TYR A 51 -5.28 10.23 0.25
N GLN A 52 -4.47 11.28 0.09
CA GLN A 52 -4.95 12.63 -0.19
C GLN A 52 -4.84 12.90 -1.69
N VAL A 53 -5.61 13.86 -2.20
CA VAL A 53 -5.55 14.26 -3.61
C VAL A 53 -4.88 15.61 -3.72
N PHE A 54 -3.96 15.73 -4.66
CA PHE A 54 -3.32 17.00 -4.99
C PHE A 54 -3.22 17.16 -6.50
N THR A 55 -3.03 18.39 -6.96
CA THR A 55 -2.74 18.71 -8.35
C THR A 55 -1.24 18.90 -8.50
N ASP A 56 -0.59 18.13 -9.36
CA ASP A 56 0.85 18.27 -9.62
C ASP A 56 1.16 19.52 -10.45
N ARG A 57 2.46 19.82 -10.62
CA ARG A 57 2.93 20.97 -11.40
C ARG A 57 2.48 21.00 -12.86
N ASN A 58 2.00 19.87 -13.40
CA ASN A 58 1.50 19.74 -14.76
C ASN A 58 -0.03 19.86 -14.83
N GLY A 59 -0.70 20.18 -13.72
CA GLY A 59 -2.16 20.27 -13.65
C GLY A 59 -2.88 18.92 -13.53
N LEU A 60 -2.15 17.82 -13.29
CA LEU A 60 -2.75 16.49 -13.18
C LEU A 60 -3.10 16.18 -11.72
N LYS A 61 -4.31 15.68 -11.49
CA LYS A 61 -4.69 15.12 -10.18
C LYS A 61 -3.88 13.85 -9.90
N ARG A 62 -3.34 13.78 -8.69
CA ARG A 62 -2.52 12.67 -8.18
C ARG A 62 -2.96 12.29 -6.78
N LYS A 63 -2.63 11.06 -6.40
CA LYS A 63 -2.75 10.58 -5.03
C LYS A 63 -1.43 10.83 -4.29
N ASP A 64 -1.51 11.46 -3.13
CA ASP A 64 -0.47 11.38 -2.12
C ASP A 64 -0.79 10.21 -1.18
N CYS A 65 0.05 9.17 -1.24
CA CYS A 65 -0.08 7.96 -0.43
C CYS A 65 0.92 7.92 0.74
N SER A 66 1.58 9.04 1.09
CA SER A 66 2.61 9.09 2.14
C SER A 66 2.15 8.64 3.53
N ALA A 67 0.85 8.72 3.81
CA ALA A 67 0.23 8.23 5.05
C ALA A 67 -0.25 6.77 4.99
N CYS A 68 -0.06 6.06 3.86
CA CYS A 68 -0.61 4.73 3.65
C CYS A 68 0.36 3.63 4.10
N THR A 69 -0.07 2.79 5.06
CA THR A 69 0.70 1.63 5.54
C THR A 69 0.16 0.28 5.04
N LEU A 70 -0.96 0.28 4.31
CA LEU A 70 -1.63 -0.94 3.82
C LEU A 70 -0.71 -1.90 3.04
N PRO A 71 0.11 -1.44 2.08
CA PRO A 71 0.98 -2.33 1.31
C PRO A 71 2.30 -2.66 2.03
N HIS A 72 2.48 -2.23 3.29
CA HIS A 72 3.74 -2.34 4.01
C HIS A 72 3.64 -3.14 5.31
N ASN A 73 2.48 -3.73 5.62
CA ASN A 73 2.28 -4.50 6.85
C ASN A 73 2.59 -5.98 6.64
N GLY A 74 3.88 -6.34 6.59
CA GLY A 74 4.36 -7.71 6.37
C GLY A 74 4.23 -8.21 4.93
N TYR A 75 5.06 -9.17 4.50
CA TYR A 75 5.12 -9.56 3.09
C TYR A 75 3.84 -10.24 2.62
N ARG A 76 3.38 -11.27 3.36
CA ARG A 76 2.24 -12.11 2.96
C ARG A 76 0.92 -11.32 2.95
N ARG A 77 0.68 -10.51 3.98
CA ARG A 77 -0.54 -9.69 4.09
C ARG A 77 -0.59 -8.63 3.01
N SER A 78 0.52 -7.91 2.81
CA SER A 78 0.63 -6.89 1.77
C SER A 78 0.44 -7.47 0.38
N TRP A 79 1.13 -8.57 0.07
CA TRP A 79 1.00 -9.27 -1.21
C TRP A 79 -0.43 -9.69 -1.50
N ASN A 80 -1.07 -10.39 -0.55
CA ASN A 80 -2.45 -10.87 -0.73
C ASN A 80 -3.43 -9.70 -0.88
N PHE A 81 -3.24 -8.60 -0.13
CA PHE A 81 -4.06 -7.40 -0.25
C PHE A 81 -3.96 -6.78 -1.65
N ILE A 82 -2.74 -6.59 -2.16
CA ILE A 82 -2.51 -6.05 -3.51
C ILE A 82 -3.07 -6.97 -4.59
N GLN A 83 -2.80 -8.28 -4.51
CA GLN A 83 -3.31 -9.25 -5.47
C GLN A 83 -4.83 -9.23 -5.55
N ARG A 84 -5.53 -9.25 -4.39
CA ARG A 84 -6.99 -9.20 -4.34
C ARG A 84 -7.55 -7.92 -4.97
N TRP A 85 -6.86 -6.79 -4.79
CA TRP A 85 -7.30 -5.51 -5.37
C TRP A 85 -7.09 -5.46 -6.88
N LEU A 86 -6.02 -6.08 -7.38
CA LEU A 86 -5.70 -6.17 -8.81
C LEU A 86 -6.49 -7.25 -9.56
N GLU A 87 -7.23 -8.14 -8.88
CA GLU A 87 -8.12 -9.11 -9.54
C GLU A 87 -9.31 -8.43 -10.25
N ARG A 88 -9.80 -7.31 -9.69
CA ARG A 88 -10.91 -6.52 -10.24
C ARG A 88 -10.67 -5.02 -10.06
N PRO A 89 -9.65 -4.46 -10.73
CA PRO A 89 -9.26 -3.08 -10.53
C PRO A 89 -10.28 -2.14 -11.18
N LYS A 90 -10.63 -1.07 -10.46
CA LYS A 90 -11.35 0.07 -11.02
C LYS A 90 -10.38 1.22 -11.18
N ILE A 91 -10.36 1.88 -12.33
CA ILE A 91 -9.50 3.04 -12.56
C ILE A 91 -10.00 4.19 -11.68
N TRP A 92 -9.08 4.87 -11.00
CA TRP A 92 -9.42 6.05 -10.22
C TRP A 92 -9.64 7.25 -11.14
N ASP A 93 -10.72 7.99 -10.90
CA ASP A 93 -11.18 9.10 -11.73
C ASP A 93 -10.76 10.49 -11.22
N GLY A 94 -9.99 10.56 -10.12
CA GLY A 94 -9.57 11.82 -9.52
C GLY A 94 -10.39 12.28 -8.31
N HIS A 95 -11.33 11.48 -7.79
CA HIS A 95 -12.08 11.81 -6.57
C HIS A 95 -11.25 11.73 -5.29
N ASP A 96 -11.64 12.53 -4.30
CA ASP A 96 -11.10 12.49 -2.93
C ASP A 96 -11.49 11.19 -2.22
N GLN A 97 -10.61 10.68 -1.35
CA GLN A 97 -10.95 9.49 -0.56
C GLN A 97 -12.14 9.77 0.36
N ASP A 98 -13.06 8.81 0.46
CA ASP A 98 -14.19 8.87 1.37
C ASP A 98 -13.70 8.75 2.83
N PRO A 99 -13.86 9.79 3.68
CA PRO A 99 -13.41 9.74 5.08
C PRO A 99 -14.03 8.59 5.88
N ARG A 100 -15.22 8.12 5.48
CA ARG A 100 -15.91 7.01 6.15
C ARG A 100 -15.26 5.65 5.88
N ARG A 101 -14.44 5.56 4.83
CA ARG A 101 -13.70 4.33 4.46
C ARG A 101 -12.34 4.24 5.15
N LEU A 102 -11.89 5.33 5.74
CA LEU A 102 -10.67 5.34 6.55
C LEU A 102 -10.98 4.61 7.85
N LYS A 103 -10.38 3.44 8.04
CA LYS A 103 -10.33 2.84 9.38
C LYS A 103 -9.53 3.79 10.26
N GLN A 104 -10.17 4.31 11.32
CA GLN A 104 -9.44 5.01 12.36
C GLN A 104 -8.36 4.04 12.90
N PRO A 105 -7.12 4.49 13.13
CA PRO A 105 -6.20 3.70 13.94
C PRO A 105 -6.88 3.45 15.29
N ASN A 106 -6.92 2.19 15.72
CA ASN A 106 -7.58 1.76 16.96
C ASN A 106 -7.38 2.79 18.07
N THR A 107 -8.46 3.41 18.53
CA THR A 107 -8.50 4.24 19.74
C THR A 107 -9.03 3.38 20.88
N GLU A 108 -8.32 2.31 21.23
CA GLU A 108 -8.51 1.46 22.42
C GLU A 108 -7.14 0.78 22.69
N ALA A 109 -6.54 0.69 23.87
CA ALA A 109 -6.80 1.16 25.23
C ALA A 109 -5.50 0.92 26.04
N ASP A 110 -5.26 1.73 27.08
CA ASP A 110 -4.49 1.44 28.32
C ASP A 110 -4.45 2.79 29.08
N GLY A 111 -5.54 3.24 29.71
CA GLY A 111 -6.04 2.85 31.04
C GLY A 111 -5.77 1.45 31.58
#